data_AF-A0A3D4QYE6-F1
#
_entry.id   AF-A0A3D4QYE6-F1
#
_cell.length_a   1.000
_cell.length_b   1.000
_cell.length_c   1.000
_cell.angle_alpha   90.00
_cell.angle_beta   90.00
_cell.angle_gamma   90.00
#
_symmetry.space_group_name_H-M   'P 1'
#
loop_
_entity.id
_entity.type
_entity.pdbx_description
1 polymer ?
#
loop_
_entity_poly.entity_id
_entity_poly.type
_entity_poly.pdbx_seq_one_letter_code
_entity_poly.pdbx_strand_id
1 'polypeptide(L)'
;MSKYNFYYDESEHSRKINHKTITAENYFDSFIAVVVGWLSNNQAGLYERYTVFESKYEHRKSNGELKSTTIKQSQLKSGFASLNADNLSLLEDFLTLFDERILVYYAVSSKIEYIIHQLFEDYENSLLVDMDAMKYSITKAIVSYQPSDIMAGMYNNTGEFIGLLKNFFTGQIEKDKANKTLKQKEIEQFSQILLLLDDVSTIKTIDWNYDIAFVGFKKFLNEKGIHDYSITIDQEGENSNTGKAAERVGLCSISEADSLTSCGIRMADMLAGIISKLLKALHNALEYALPEELIDKKILDKSWFIVNERQLA
;
A
#
# COMPACT_ATOMS: atom_id res chain seq x y z
N MET A 1 20.33 -5.66 28.57
CA MET A 1 19.09 -5.05 28.04
C MET A 1 18.49 -6.03 27.07
N SER A 2 17.16 -6.15 27.04
CA SER A 2 16.50 -7.09 26.14
C SER A 2 16.37 -6.45 24.77
N LYS A 3 17.05 -7.02 23.77
CA LYS A 3 17.03 -6.58 22.38
C LYS A 3 15.66 -6.85 21.74
N TYR A 4 15.23 -6.00 20.82
CA TYR A 4 14.06 -6.26 19.97
C TYR A 4 14.48 -6.92 18.64
N ASN A 5 13.72 -7.92 18.22
CA ASN A 5 13.86 -8.55 16.90
C ASN A 5 12.67 -8.11 16.03
N PHE A 6 12.96 -7.49 14.90
CA PHE A 6 11.99 -7.06 13.90
C PHE A 6 12.19 -7.83 12.60
N TYR A 7 11.10 -8.05 11.90
CA TYR A 7 11.03 -8.81 10.66
C TYR A 7 10.20 -8.03 9.66
N TYR A 8 10.73 -7.85 8.46
CA TYR A 8 10.13 -7.03 7.40
C TYR A 8 9.71 -7.90 6.23
N ASP A 9 8.53 -7.60 5.69
CA ASP A 9 8.16 -8.01 4.34
C ASP A 9 7.24 -6.98 3.67
N GLU A 10 7.03 -7.11 2.37
CA GLU A 10 6.31 -6.15 1.54
C GLU A 10 5.35 -6.81 0.53
N SER A 11 4.38 -6.02 0.06
CA SER A 11 3.46 -6.43 -0.98
C SER A 11 3.32 -5.33 -2.02
N GLU A 12 2.97 -5.72 -3.25
CA GLU A 12 2.84 -4.81 -4.40
C GLU A 12 4.14 -4.08 -4.75
N HIS A 13 5.28 -4.76 -4.55
CA HIS A 13 6.66 -4.27 -4.71
C HIS A 13 7.13 -4.12 -6.16
N SER A 14 6.24 -3.77 -7.09
CA SER A 14 6.60 -3.61 -8.50
C SER A 14 7.80 -2.68 -8.67
N ARG A 15 8.96 -3.27 -9.02
CA ARG A 15 10.29 -2.61 -8.98
C ARG A 15 10.41 -1.40 -9.88
N LYS A 16 9.59 -1.35 -10.93
CA LYS A 16 9.45 -0.21 -11.83
C LYS A 16 7.99 0.11 -12.00
N ILE A 17 7.66 1.38 -11.79
CA ILE A 17 6.38 1.94 -12.16
C ILE A 17 6.53 2.25 -13.66
N ASN A 18 6.10 1.34 -14.52
CA ASN A 18 6.18 1.50 -15.98
C ASN A 18 4.87 1.04 -16.60
N HIS A 19 4.69 1.31 -17.90
CA HIS A 19 3.46 0.98 -18.62
C HIS A 19 3.04 -0.49 -18.40
N LYS A 20 3.96 -1.46 -18.55
CA LYS A 20 3.65 -2.89 -18.39
C LYS A 20 3.13 -3.23 -17.00
N THR A 21 3.70 -2.61 -15.96
CA THR A 21 3.29 -2.81 -14.57
C THR A 21 1.90 -2.24 -14.32
N ILE A 22 1.61 -1.02 -14.79
CA ILE A 22 0.34 -0.32 -14.52
C ILE A 22 -0.83 -0.88 -15.32
N THR A 23 -0.60 -1.26 -16.57
CA THR A 23 -1.66 -1.85 -17.40
C THR A 23 -1.90 -3.33 -17.11
N ALA A 24 -1.23 -3.91 -16.11
CA ALA A 24 -1.50 -5.27 -15.69
C ALA A 24 -2.89 -5.33 -15.06
N GLU A 25 -3.69 -6.35 -15.40
CA GLU A 25 -5.05 -6.54 -14.88
C GLU A 25 -5.11 -6.59 -13.34
N ASN A 26 -4.00 -6.94 -12.69
CA ASN A 26 -3.87 -7.05 -11.24
C ASN A 26 -3.05 -5.91 -10.61
N TYR A 27 -2.79 -4.83 -11.36
CA TYR A 27 -2.07 -3.67 -10.84
C TYR A 27 -2.81 -3.04 -9.67
N PHE A 28 -2.04 -2.67 -8.65
CA PHE A 28 -2.51 -1.82 -7.57
C PHE A 28 -1.46 -0.78 -7.26
N ASP A 29 -1.93 0.45 -7.11
CA ASP A 29 -1.08 1.62 -6.96
C ASP A 29 -0.25 1.55 -5.67
N SER A 30 -0.87 1.19 -4.55
CA SER A 30 -0.20 1.27 -3.27
C SER A 30 0.86 0.17 -3.11
N PHE A 31 2.05 0.58 -2.69
CA PHE A 31 3.07 -0.28 -2.09
C PHE A 31 2.75 -0.46 -0.60
N ILE A 32 2.93 -1.68 -0.08
CA ILE A 32 2.65 -2.01 1.32
C ILE A 32 3.92 -2.60 1.93
N ALA A 33 4.34 -2.06 3.06
CA ALA A 33 5.41 -2.61 3.88
C ALA A 33 4.89 -2.94 5.27
N VAL A 34 5.31 -4.07 5.82
CA VAL A 34 4.96 -4.50 7.18
C VAL A 34 6.22 -4.88 7.92
N VAL A 35 6.29 -4.44 9.18
CA VAL A 35 7.29 -4.88 10.13
C VAL A 35 6.59 -5.44 11.36
N VAL A 36 6.90 -6.68 11.71
CA VAL A 36 6.48 -7.29 12.97
C VAL A 36 7.70 -7.46 13.87
N GLY A 37 7.55 -7.29 15.17
CA GLY A 37 8.67 -7.52 16.09
C GLY A 37 8.29 -7.70 17.53
N TRP A 38 9.25 -8.15 18.32
CA TRP A 38 9.07 -8.49 19.73
C TRP A 38 10.42 -8.47 20.45
N LEU A 39 10.38 -8.44 21.77
CA LEU A 39 11.59 -8.66 22.58
C LEU A 39 12.13 -10.08 22.38
N SER A 40 13.45 -10.24 22.26
CA SER A 40 14.09 -11.54 22.00
C SER A 40 13.73 -12.62 23.02
N ASN A 41 13.41 -12.27 24.27
CA ASN A 41 12.99 -13.22 25.30
C ASN A 41 11.60 -13.84 25.03
N ASN A 42 10.75 -13.20 24.23
CA ASN A 42 9.44 -13.72 23.86
C ASN A 42 9.49 -14.64 22.64
N GLN A 43 10.63 -14.69 21.92
CA GLN A 43 10.72 -15.36 20.63
C GLN A 43 10.38 -16.86 20.69
N ALA A 44 10.88 -17.59 21.69
CA ALA A 44 10.66 -19.03 21.78
C ALA A 44 9.15 -19.37 21.87
N GLY A 45 8.42 -18.69 22.76
CA GLY A 45 6.98 -18.92 22.93
C GLY A 45 6.15 -18.44 21.72
N LEU A 46 6.58 -17.36 21.06
CA LEU A 46 5.92 -16.90 19.83
C LEU A 46 6.14 -17.87 18.67
N TYR A 47 7.36 -18.42 18.53
CA TYR A 47 7.68 -19.40 17.50
C TYR A 47 6.91 -20.70 17.71
N GLU A 48 6.74 -21.14 18.96
CA GLU A 48 5.91 -22.31 19.26
C GLU A 48 4.45 -22.08 18.84
N ARG A 49 3.85 -20.95 19.22
CA ARG A 49 2.48 -20.59 18.82
C ARG A 49 2.31 -20.51 17.30
N TYR A 50 3.24 -19.85 16.62
CA TYR A 50 3.22 -19.77 15.16
C TYR A 50 3.37 -21.14 14.51
N THR A 51 4.24 -22.00 15.04
CA THR A 51 4.43 -23.38 14.54
C THR A 51 3.14 -24.19 14.66
N VAL A 52 2.41 -24.06 15.77
CA VAL A 52 1.11 -24.70 15.97
C VAL A 52 0.08 -24.19 14.97
N PHE A 53 0.00 -22.88 14.77
CA PHE A 53 -0.84 -22.26 13.74
C PHE A 53 -0.50 -22.80 12.35
N GLU A 54 0.77 -22.74 11.96
CA GLU A 54 1.21 -23.13 10.62
C GLU A 54 0.95 -24.62 10.35
N SER A 55 1.15 -25.48 11.37
CA SER A 55 0.88 -26.92 11.31
C SER A 55 -0.62 -27.22 11.17
N LYS A 56 -1.51 -26.43 11.78
CA LYS A 56 -2.97 -26.56 11.59
C LYS A 56 -3.38 -26.35 10.13
N TYR A 57 -2.63 -25.52 9.40
CA TYR A 57 -2.88 -25.15 8.01
C TYR A 57 -1.84 -25.74 7.03
N GLU A 58 -1.16 -26.83 7.39
CA GLU A 58 -0.12 -27.47 6.57
C GLU A 58 -0.59 -27.77 5.14
N HIS A 59 -1.84 -28.22 5.00
CA HIS A 59 -2.48 -28.54 3.71
C HIS A 59 -2.58 -27.35 2.74
N ARG A 60 -2.40 -26.12 3.24
CA ARG A 60 -2.48 -24.88 2.46
C ARG A 60 -1.12 -24.34 2.02
N LYS A 61 -0.03 -24.94 2.49
CA LYS A 61 1.32 -24.48 2.16
C LYS A 61 1.59 -24.63 0.68
N SER A 62 2.35 -23.68 0.14
CA SER A 62 2.91 -23.74 -1.20
C SER A 62 4.42 -23.61 -1.07
N ASN A 63 5.17 -24.53 -1.67
CA ASN A 63 6.63 -24.60 -1.58
C ASN A 63 7.17 -24.60 -0.13
N GLY A 64 6.45 -25.25 0.78
CA GLY A 64 6.85 -25.38 2.19
C GLY A 64 6.42 -24.23 3.10
N GLU A 65 5.76 -23.19 2.56
CA GLU A 65 5.38 -22.00 3.32
C GLU A 65 3.88 -21.72 3.28
N LEU A 66 3.34 -21.26 4.39
CA LEU A 66 1.99 -20.71 4.44
C LEU A 66 2.06 -19.22 4.12
N LYS A 67 1.68 -18.86 2.89
CA LYS A 67 1.72 -17.48 2.39
C LYS A 67 0.33 -16.87 2.29
N SER A 68 0.29 -15.55 2.23
CA SER A 68 -0.96 -14.80 2.02
C SER A 68 -1.71 -15.19 0.74
N THR A 69 -1.01 -15.77 -0.25
CA THR A 69 -1.59 -16.25 -1.53
C THR A 69 -2.59 -17.39 -1.36
N THR A 70 -2.62 -18.04 -0.20
CA THR A 70 -3.63 -19.05 0.14
C THR A 70 -5.06 -18.48 0.16
N ILE A 71 -5.20 -17.18 0.42
CA ILE A 71 -6.48 -16.45 0.30
C ILE A 71 -6.49 -15.75 -1.06
N LYS A 72 -7.41 -16.15 -1.94
CA LYS A 72 -7.53 -15.53 -3.27
C LYS A 72 -8.21 -14.17 -3.19
N GLN A 73 -7.80 -13.22 -4.04
CA GLN A 73 -8.42 -11.89 -4.12
C GLN A 73 -9.95 -11.95 -4.30
N SER A 74 -10.45 -12.89 -5.11
CA SER A 74 -11.88 -13.08 -5.37
C SER A 74 -12.69 -13.49 -4.13
N GLN A 75 -12.05 -14.01 -3.09
CA GLN A 75 -12.69 -14.38 -1.82
C GLN A 75 -12.85 -13.19 -0.87
N LEU A 76 -12.22 -12.06 -1.19
CA LEU A 76 -12.28 -10.80 -0.42
C LEU A 76 -13.09 -9.72 -1.15
N LYS A 77 -13.92 -10.07 -2.14
CA LYS A 77 -14.69 -9.10 -2.96
C LYS A 77 -15.54 -8.09 -2.15
N SER A 78 -15.98 -8.46 -0.96
CA SER A 78 -16.70 -7.57 -0.02
C SER A 78 -15.97 -7.49 1.32
N GLY A 79 -14.63 -7.51 1.29
CA GLY A 79 -13.78 -7.59 2.48
C GLY A 79 -14.00 -8.89 3.26
N PHE A 80 -14.05 -8.79 4.59
CA PHE A 80 -14.29 -9.95 5.45
C PHE A 80 -15.69 -10.55 5.31
N ALA A 81 -16.68 -9.76 4.87
CA ALA A 81 -18.05 -10.22 4.67
C ALA A 81 -18.15 -11.37 3.65
N SER A 82 -17.26 -11.42 2.65
CA SER A 82 -17.26 -12.45 1.61
C SER A 82 -16.41 -13.69 1.92
N LEU A 83 -15.74 -13.74 3.07
CA LEU A 83 -14.91 -14.88 3.46
C LEU A 83 -15.75 -16.13 3.68
N ASN A 84 -15.26 -17.27 3.20
CA ASN A 84 -15.83 -18.56 3.56
C ASN A 84 -15.35 -18.98 4.98
N ALA A 85 -16.02 -19.96 5.58
CA ALA A 85 -15.73 -20.40 6.95
C ALA A 85 -14.27 -20.87 7.14
N ASP A 86 -13.68 -21.46 6.11
CA ASP A 86 -12.33 -22.01 6.13
C ASP A 86 -11.27 -20.88 6.15
N ASN A 87 -11.40 -19.85 5.30
CA ASN A 87 -10.53 -18.68 5.32
C ASN A 87 -10.76 -17.79 6.54
N LEU A 88 -12.01 -17.70 7.02
CA LEU A 88 -12.31 -16.98 8.25
C LEU A 88 -11.57 -17.60 9.43
N SER A 89 -11.60 -18.94 9.55
CA SER A 89 -10.88 -19.64 10.62
C SER A 89 -9.35 -19.43 10.52
N LEU A 90 -8.79 -19.46 9.30
CA LEU A 90 -7.37 -19.15 9.08
C LEU A 90 -7.01 -17.74 9.57
N LEU A 91 -7.82 -16.74 9.22
CA LEU A 91 -7.57 -15.35 9.60
C LEU A 91 -7.77 -15.12 11.09
N GLU A 92 -8.81 -15.69 11.70
CA GLU A 92 -9.03 -15.63 13.16
C GLU A 92 -7.82 -16.19 13.91
N ASP A 93 -7.36 -17.39 13.54
CA ASP A 93 -6.20 -18.01 14.19
C ASP A 93 -4.92 -17.21 13.97
N PHE A 94 -4.71 -16.67 12.76
CA PHE A 94 -3.57 -15.83 12.45
C PHE A 94 -3.56 -14.55 13.27
N LEU A 95 -4.69 -13.83 13.31
CA LEU A 95 -4.84 -12.58 14.06
C LEU A 95 -4.70 -12.82 15.57
N THR A 96 -5.10 -13.98 16.08
CA THR A 96 -4.91 -14.38 17.49
C THR A 96 -3.44 -14.57 17.88
N LEU A 97 -2.51 -14.68 16.91
CA LEU A 97 -1.08 -14.67 17.20
C LEU A 97 -0.60 -13.32 17.74
N PHE A 98 -1.26 -12.24 17.34
CA PHE A 98 -0.90 -10.87 17.71
C PHE A 98 -1.47 -10.53 19.09
N ASP A 99 -0.58 -10.38 20.07
CA ASP A 99 -0.91 -9.88 21.40
C ASP A 99 -0.06 -8.65 21.76
N GLU A 100 -0.22 -8.14 22.97
CA GLU A 100 0.47 -6.95 23.51
C GLU A 100 2.01 -7.01 23.46
N ARG A 101 2.60 -8.19 23.25
CA ARG A 101 4.05 -8.39 23.15
C ARG A 101 4.57 -8.23 21.72
N ILE A 102 3.68 -8.21 20.73
CA ILE A 102 4.02 -8.05 19.32
C ILE A 102 3.81 -6.60 18.92
N LEU A 103 4.88 -6.00 18.42
CA LEU A 103 4.87 -4.69 17.80
C LEU A 103 4.61 -4.86 16.30
N VAL A 104 3.66 -4.09 15.79
CA VAL A 104 3.36 -4.04 14.36
C VAL A 104 3.54 -2.61 13.88
N TYR A 105 4.32 -2.45 12.83
CA TYR A 105 4.40 -1.25 12.02
C TYR A 105 3.98 -1.63 10.59
N TYR A 106 3.22 -0.76 9.93
CA TYR A 106 2.96 -0.91 8.51
C TYR A 106 2.93 0.45 7.83
N ALA A 107 3.24 0.46 6.54
CA ALA A 107 3.18 1.62 5.67
C ALA A 107 2.41 1.27 4.40
N VAL A 108 1.60 2.22 3.93
CA VAL A 108 0.93 2.16 2.64
C VAL A 108 1.29 3.42 1.90
N SER A 109 1.83 3.30 0.69
CA SER A 109 2.33 4.45 -0.07
C SER A 109 1.90 4.35 -1.52
N SER A 110 1.29 5.42 -2.04
CA SER A 110 0.86 5.50 -3.44
C SER A 110 2.05 5.74 -4.36
N LYS A 111 2.17 4.94 -5.42
CA LYS A 111 3.19 5.09 -6.46
C LYS A 111 2.90 6.30 -7.34
N ILE A 112 1.63 6.57 -7.63
CA ILE A 112 1.18 7.77 -8.30
C ILE A 112 1.51 9.00 -7.47
N GLU A 113 1.20 9.01 -6.17
CA GLU A 113 1.54 10.12 -5.28
C GLU A 113 3.03 10.41 -5.26
N TYR A 114 3.88 9.38 -5.26
CA TYR A 114 5.33 9.55 -5.36
C TYR A 114 5.77 10.30 -6.63
N ILE A 115 5.12 10.07 -7.78
CA ILE A 115 5.37 10.83 -9.01
C ILE A 115 4.83 12.26 -8.88
N ILE A 116 3.64 12.44 -8.32
CA ILE A 116 3.03 13.76 -8.12
C ILE A 116 3.87 14.63 -7.17
N HIS A 117 4.43 14.08 -6.08
CA HIS A 117 5.32 14.84 -5.19
C HIS A 117 6.56 15.35 -5.92
N GLN A 118 7.11 14.62 -6.89
CA GLN A 118 8.26 15.09 -7.67
C GLN A 118 7.91 16.26 -8.60
N LEU A 119 6.68 16.32 -9.13
CA LEU A 119 6.25 17.45 -9.97
C LEU A 119 6.14 18.76 -9.18
N PHE A 120 5.78 18.66 -7.90
CA PHE A 120 5.51 19.82 -7.05
C PHE A 120 6.55 19.96 -5.93
N GLU A 121 7.78 19.48 -6.14
CA GLU A 121 8.83 19.51 -5.11
C GLU A 121 9.28 20.93 -4.74
N ASP A 122 9.21 21.87 -5.69
CA ASP A 122 9.56 23.28 -5.50
C ASP A 122 8.38 24.10 -4.94
N TYR A 123 7.22 23.48 -4.73
CA TYR A 123 6.03 24.14 -4.20
C TYR A 123 5.87 23.89 -2.71
N GLU A 124 5.85 24.99 -1.95
CA GLU A 124 5.60 24.97 -0.50
C GLU A 124 4.17 25.39 -0.17
N ASN A 125 3.67 24.92 0.98
CA ASN A 125 2.42 25.41 1.54
C ASN A 125 2.54 26.91 1.87
N SER A 126 1.47 27.66 1.64
CA SER A 126 1.36 29.07 2.00
C SER A 126 0.04 29.35 2.71
N LEU A 127 -0.13 30.56 3.26
CA LEU A 127 -1.38 30.95 3.91
C LEU A 127 -2.61 30.87 2.99
N LEU A 128 -2.41 30.93 1.67
CA LEU A 128 -3.49 30.96 0.69
C LEU A 128 -3.57 29.67 -0.14
N VAL A 129 -2.56 28.79 -0.08
CA VAL A 129 -2.44 27.60 -0.92
C VAL A 129 -1.98 26.41 -0.08
N ASP A 130 -2.82 25.37 -0.06
CA ASP A 130 -2.49 24.08 0.52
C ASP A 130 -2.03 23.12 -0.60
N MET A 131 -0.71 23.01 -0.75
CA MET A 131 -0.07 22.17 -1.76
C MET A 131 -0.21 20.69 -1.42
N ASP A 132 -0.31 20.32 -0.14
CA ASP A 132 -0.52 18.92 0.25
C ASP A 132 -1.94 18.46 -0.14
N ALA A 133 -2.96 19.28 0.10
CA ALA A 133 -4.32 19.04 -0.35
C ALA A 133 -4.41 18.96 -1.89
N MET A 134 -3.62 19.77 -2.60
CA MET A 134 -3.55 19.73 -4.06
C MET A 134 -2.92 18.45 -4.59
N LYS A 135 -1.74 18.07 -4.09
CA LYS A 135 -1.08 16.81 -4.45
C LYS A 135 -2.01 15.63 -4.18
N TYR A 136 -2.66 15.62 -3.02
CA TYR A 136 -3.69 14.63 -2.69
C TYR A 136 -4.83 14.61 -3.71
N SER A 137 -5.35 15.77 -4.11
CA SER A 137 -6.46 15.88 -5.06
C SER A 137 -6.10 15.36 -6.45
N ILE A 138 -4.89 15.66 -6.93
CA ILE A 138 -4.36 15.14 -8.19
C ILE A 138 -4.23 13.61 -8.12
N THR A 139 -3.54 13.10 -7.10
CA THR A 139 -3.39 11.66 -6.88
C THR A 139 -4.75 10.97 -6.78
N LYS A 140 -5.67 11.51 -5.98
CA LYS A 140 -6.99 10.96 -5.77
C LYS A 140 -7.80 10.91 -7.06
N ALA A 141 -7.72 11.94 -7.89
CA ALA A 141 -8.38 11.96 -9.19
C ALA A 141 -7.82 10.86 -10.10
N ILE A 142 -6.50 10.74 -10.24
CA ILE A 142 -5.89 9.71 -11.09
C ILE A 142 -6.26 8.31 -10.59
N VAL A 143 -6.13 8.05 -9.28
CA VAL A 143 -6.43 6.75 -8.69
C VAL A 143 -7.91 6.38 -8.82
N SER A 144 -8.83 7.36 -8.68
CA SER A 144 -10.27 7.09 -8.69
C SER A 144 -10.84 6.97 -10.11
N TYR A 145 -10.36 7.80 -11.05
CA TYR A 145 -10.86 7.83 -12.43
C TYR A 145 -10.09 6.90 -13.37
N GLN A 146 -8.89 6.47 -12.98
CA GLN A 146 -7.97 5.64 -13.77
C GLN A 146 -7.91 6.01 -15.28
N PRO A 147 -7.67 7.29 -15.62
CA PRO A 147 -7.68 7.75 -17.01
C PRO A 147 -6.60 7.02 -17.83
N SER A 148 -7.01 6.24 -18.83
CA SER A 148 -6.13 5.36 -19.62
C SER A 148 -4.89 6.06 -20.17
N ASP A 149 -5.06 7.27 -20.68
CA ASP A 149 -3.98 8.03 -21.33
C ASP A 149 -2.91 8.45 -20.31
N ILE A 150 -3.33 8.85 -19.11
CA ILE A 150 -2.42 9.15 -18.00
C ILE A 150 -1.74 7.86 -17.53
N MET A 151 -2.51 6.79 -17.31
CA MET A 151 -1.96 5.51 -16.83
C MET A 151 -0.91 4.93 -17.80
N ALA A 152 -1.10 5.13 -19.11
CA ALA A 152 -0.13 4.74 -20.13
C ALA A 152 1.05 5.72 -20.26
N GLY A 153 0.80 7.03 -20.14
CA GLY A 153 1.77 8.09 -20.44
C GLY A 153 2.52 8.70 -19.25
N MET A 154 2.21 8.30 -18.02
CA MET A 154 2.84 8.82 -16.78
C MET A 154 4.36 8.62 -16.71
N TYR A 155 4.92 7.75 -17.55
CA TYR A 155 6.34 7.39 -17.60
C TYR A 155 7.10 7.94 -18.80
N ASN A 156 6.42 8.72 -19.63
CA ASN A 156 7.07 9.44 -20.69
C ASN A 156 7.85 10.63 -20.09
N ASN A 157 8.30 11.55 -20.92
CA ASN A 157 8.91 12.77 -20.40
C ASN A 157 7.87 13.63 -19.65
N THR A 158 8.35 14.41 -18.69
CA THR A 158 7.52 15.29 -17.84
C THR A 158 6.56 16.15 -18.66
N GLY A 159 7.01 16.70 -19.80
CA GLY A 159 6.19 17.58 -20.64
C GLY A 159 4.96 16.87 -21.21
N GLU A 160 5.12 15.65 -21.72
CA GLU A 160 4.00 14.82 -22.17
C GLU A 160 3.03 14.51 -21.03
N PHE A 161 3.55 14.14 -19.85
CA PHE A 161 2.71 13.85 -18.69
C PHE A 161 1.88 15.06 -18.24
N ILE A 162 2.47 16.26 -18.21
CA ILE A 162 1.76 17.51 -17.92
C ILE A 162 0.65 17.75 -18.95
N GLY A 163 0.93 17.52 -20.24
CA GLY A 163 -0.07 17.65 -21.30
C GLY A 163 -1.26 16.70 -21.08
N LEU A 164 -0.99 15.45 -20.69
CA LEU A 164 -2.01 14.46 -20.35
C LEU A 164 -2.83 14.87 -19.13
N LEU A 165 -2.21 15.39 -18.07
CA LEU A 165 -2.91 15.92 -16.89
C LEU A 165 -3.83 17.08 -17.26
N LYS A 166 -3.36 18.04 -18.06
CA LYS A 166 -4.18 19.19 -18.50
C LYS A 166 -5.39 18.73 -19.31
N ASN A 167 -5.20 17.81 -20.24
CA ASN A 167 -6.29 17.25 -21.04
C ASN A 167 -7.31 16.52 -20.17
N PHE A 168 -6.84 15.71 -19.23
CA PHE A 168 -7.71 15.00 -18.29
C PHE A 168 -8.53 15.94 -17.41
N PHE A 169 -7.90 16.89 -16.70
CA PHE A 169 -8.62 17.79 -15.80
C PHE A 169 -9.60 18.70 -16.56
N THR A 170 -9.21 19.21 -17.73
CA THR A 170 -10.12 19.99 -18.59
C THR A 170 -11.33 19.16 -19.00
N GLY A 171 -11.10 17.94 -19.48
CA GLY A 171 -12.18 17.03 -19.88
C GLY A 171 -13.08 16.63 -18.70
N GLN A 172 -12.51 16.37 -17.53
CA GLN A 172 -13.26 15.97 -16.35
C GLN A 172 -14.11 17.12 -15.80
N ILE A 173 -13.61 18.36 -15.80
CA ILE A 173 -14.39 19.55 -15.45
C ILE A 173 -15.63 19.68 -16.33
N GLU A 174 -15.51 19.49 -17.65
CA GLU A 174 -16.67 19.57 -18.55
C GLU A 174 -17.71 18.48 -18.26
N LYS A 175 -17.28 17.26 -17.93
CA LYS A 175 -18.18 16.16 -17.53
C LYS A 175 -18.88 16.48 -16.21
N ASP A 176 -18.13 16.95 -15.21
CA ASP A 176 -18.62 17.24 -13.87
C ASP A 176 -19.70 18.34 -13.84
N LYS A 177 -19.70 19.25 -14.83
CA LYS A 177 -20.76 20.27 -14.99
C LYS A 177 -22.16 19.66 -15.19
N ALA A 178 -22.27 18.39 -15.58
CA ALA A 178 -23.55 17.69 -15.64
C ALA A 178 -24.18 17.49 -14.24
N ASN A 179 -23.37 17.43 -13.17
CA ASN A 179 -23.83 17.30 -11.79
C ASN A 179 -23.09 18.26 -10.83
N LYS A 180 -23.24 19.57 -11.08
CA LYS A 180 -22.56 20.62 -10.28
C LYS A 180 -22.86 20.52 -8.79
N THR A 181 -24.08 20.16 -8.40
CA THR A 181 -24.46 20.04 -6.98
C THR A 181 -23.54 19.08 -6.23
N LEU A 182 -23.18 17.95 -6.85
CA LEU A 182 -22.25 16.99 -6.26
C LEU A 182 -20.78 17.39 -6.50
N LYS A 183 -20.46 17.89 -7.70
CA LYS A 183 -19.09 18.03 -8.20
C LYS A 183 -18.48 19.42 -8.05
N GLN A 184 -19.17 20.39 -7.46
CA GLN A 184 -18.71 21.78 -7.38
C GLN A 184 -17.28 21.92 -6.84
N LYS A 185 -16.97 21.25 -5.72
CA LYS A 185 -15.62 21.30 -5.13
C LYS A 185 -14.56 20.67 -6.02
N GLU A 186 -14.91 19.61 -6.73
CA GLU A 186 -14.02 18.92 -7.65
C GLU A 186 -13.68 19.81 -8.86
N ILE A 187 -14.71 20.47 -9.42
CA ILE A 187 -14.54 21.47 -10.50
C ILE A 187 -13.62 22.61 -10.06
N GLU A 188 -13.84 23.17 -8.88
CA GLU A 188 -13.01 24.24 -8.32
C GLU A 188 -11.57 23.80 -8.14
N GLN A 189 -11.35 22.62 -7.55
CA GLN A 189 -10.03 22.08 -7.29
C GLN A 189 -9.26 21.77 -8.59
N PHE A 190 -9.93 21.16 -9.58
CA PHE A 190 -9.31 20.86 -10.87
C PHE A 190 -8.98 22.13 -11.65
N SER A 191 -9.80 23.18 -11.53
CA SER A 191 -9.50 24.49 -12.12
C SER A 191 -8.25 25.10 -11.50
N GLN A 192 -8.07 24.99 -10.19
CA GLN A 192 -6.86 25.46 -9.50
C GLN A 192 -5.62 24.67 -9.92
N ILE A 193 -5.75 23.34 -10.03
CA ILE A 193 -4.66 22.46 -10.50
C ILE A 193 -4.19 22.89 -11.89
N LEU A 194 -5.11 23.15 -12.82
CA LEU A 194 -4.78 23.57 -14.19
C LEU A 194 -3.92 24.84 -14.24
N LEU A 195 -4.14 25.79 -13.32
CA LEU A 195 -3.37 27.04 -13.26
C LEU A 195 -1.90 26.83 -12.88
N LEU A 196 -1.59 25.74 -12.18
CA LEU A 196 -0.25 25.48 -11.64
C LEU A 196 0.55 24.48 -12.47
N LEU A 197 -0.12 23.68 -13.30
CA LEU A 197 0.53 22.72 -14.19
C LEU A 197 1.41 23.37 -15.28
N ASP A 198 1.41 24.69 -15.43
CA ASP A 198 2.31 25.40 -16.35
C ASP A 198 3.73 25.60 -15.78
N ASP A 199 3.92 25.52 -14.47
CA ASP A 199 5.19 25.87 -13.79
C ASP A 199 5.61 24.79 -12.79
N VAL A 200 5.62 23.52 -13.21
CA VAL A 200 6.00 22.37 -12.34
C VAL A 200 7.43 21.92 -12.58
N SER A 201 8.00 21.26 -11.58
CA SER A 201 9.33 20.65 -11.63
C SER A 201 9.36 19.43 -12.56
N THR A 202 10.55 18.99 -12.94
CA THR A 202 10.73 17.79 -13.77
C THR A 202 10.73 16.51 -12.93
N ILE A 203 10.06 15.45 -13.40
CA ILE A 203 10.17 14.12 -12.79
C ILE A 203 11.63 13.66 -12.86
N LYS A 204 12.22 13.38 -11.70
CA LYS A 204 13.63 12.98 -11.57
C LYS A 204 13.82 11.49 -11.82
N THR A 205 12.88 10.67 -11.35
CA THR A 205 12.95 9.22 -11.49
C THR A 205 11.58 8.56 -11.42
N ILE A 206 11.44 7.45 -12.14
CA ILE A 206 10.28 6.55 -12.08
C ILE A 206 10.59 5.25 -11.32
N ASP A 207 11.83 5.10 -10.84
CA ASP A 207 12.22 3.98 -9.99
C ASP A 207 11.63 4.18 -8.60
N TRP A 208 11.09 3.09 -8.04
CA TRP A 208 10.46 3.13 -6.72
C TRP A 208 11.50 3.32 -5.61
N ASN A 209 11.20 4.22 -4.68
CA ASN A 209 12.05 4.47 -3.52
C ASN A 209 11.58 3.69 -2.29
N TYR A 210 12.28 2.60 -1.97
CA TYR A 210 12.03 1.75 -0.81
C TYR A 210 12.36 2.42 0.53
N ASP A 211 13.09 3.54 0.55
CA ASP A 211 13.46 4.25 1.78
C ASP A 211 12.22 4.69 2.58
N ILE A 212 11.09 4.94 1.90
CA ILE A 212 9.86 5.42 2.51
C ILE A 212 9.35 4.52 3.64
N ALA A 213 9.45 3.19 3.49
CA ALA A 213 9.04 2.23 4.51
C ALA A 213 9.93 2.35 5.78
N PHE A 214 11.23 2.52 5.58
CA PHE A 214 12.19 2.57 6.68
C PHE A 214 12.24 3.93 7.37
N VAL A 215 11.93 5.03 6.67
CA VAL A 215 11.80 6.36 7.30
C VAL A 215 10.67 6.36 8.33
N GLY A 216 9.52 5.78 7.98
CA GLY A 216 8.40 5.64 8.92
C GLY A 216 8.72 4.65 10.05
N PHE A 217 9.37 3.52 9.75
CA PHE A 217 9.79 2.57 10.77
C PHE A 217 10.79 3.17 11.77
N LYS A 218 11.73 4.00 11.31
CA LYS A 218 12.66 4.74 12.19
C LYS A 218 11.92 5.69 13.13
N LYS A 219 10.89 6.37 12.65
CA LYS A 219 10.01 7.21 13.50
C LYS A 219 9.27 6.37 14.53
N PHE A 220 8.75 5.21 14.14
CA PHE A 220 8.10 4.25 15.04
C PHE A 220 9.05 3.78 16.16
N LEU A 221 10.30 3.41 15.83
CA LEU A 221 11.30 3.02 16.83
C LEU A 221 11.57 4.16 17.83
N ASN A 222 11.72 5.39 17.34
CA ASN A 222 11.93 6.56 18.19
C ASN A 222 10.73 6.83 19.11
N GLU A 223 9.51 6.73 18.59
CA GLU A 223 8.27 6.89 19.37
C GLU A 223 8.16 5.83 20.48
N LYS A 224 8.58 4.59 20.21
CA LYS A 224 8.61 3.50 21.19
C LYS A 224 9.83 3.54 22.13
N GLY A 225 10.77 4.45 21.93
CA GLY A 225 12.02 4.51 22.70
C GLY A 225 12.90 3.26 22.51
N ILE A 226 12.84 2.62 21.34
CA ILE A 226 13.58 1.39 21.04
C ILE A 226 14.88 1.76 20.35
N HIS A 227 16.00 1.45 21.02
CA HIS A 227 17.35 1.73 20.52
C HIS A 227 18.17 0.47 20.28
N ASP A 228 17.91 -0.61 21.02
CA ASP A 228 18.59 -1.90 20.88
C ASP A 228 17.69 -2.89 20.13
N TYR A 229 17.95 -3.05 18.83
CA TYR A 229 17.14 -3.88 17.95
C TYR A 229 17.97 -4.52 16.83
N SER A 230 17.39 -5.51 16.15
CA SER A 230 17.80 -5.95 14.82
C SER A 230 16.58 -6.03 13.91
N ILE A 231 16.82 -5.85 12.62
CA ILE A 231 15.81 -6.05 11.57
C ILE A 231 16.29 -7.15 10.62
N THR A 232 15.41 -8.09 10.34
CA THR A 232 15.62 -9.16 9.37
C THR A 232 14.64 -8.98 8.22
N ILE A 233 15.15 -8.83 7.01
CA ILE A 233 14.38 -8.55 5.79
C ILE A 233 14.33 -9.84 4.97
N ASP A 234 13.19 -10.16 4.34
CA ASP A 234 13.13 -11.28 3.39
C ASP A 234 14.12 -11.07 2.24
N GLN A 235 14.83 -12.13 1.87
CA GLN A 235 15.86 -12.05 0.85
C GLN A 235 15.25 -11.96 -0.55
N GLU A 236 15.05 -10.75 -1.07
CA GLU A 236 14.53 -10.54 -2.43
C GLU A 236 15.62 -10.40 -3.52
N GLY A 237 15.96 -11.52 -4.17
CA GLY A 237 16.79 -11.53 -5.38
C GLY A 237 18.23 -11.03 -5.20
N GLU A 238 18.95 -10.82 -6.30
CA GLU A 238 20.41 -10.62 -6.26
C GLU A 238 20.87 -9.21 -5.78
N ASN A 239 19.99 -8.21 -5.79
CA ASN A 239 20.41 -6.81 -5.62
C ASN A 239 20.16 -6.19 -4.24
N SER A 240 19.40 -6.84 -3.34
CA SER A 240 19.16 -6.40 -1.95
C SER A 240 18.74 -4.90 -1.87
N ASN A 241 17.84 -4.47 -2.75
CA ASN A 241 17.44 -3.05 -2.81
C ASN A 241 16.78 -2.58 -1.50
N THR A 242 15.97 -3.46 -0.90
CA THR A 242 15.25 -3.24 0.35
C THR A 242 16.21 -3.20 1.54
N GLY A 243 17.16 -4.13 1.63
CA GLY A 243 18.23 -4.10 2.64
C GLY A 243 19.07 -2.82 2.56
N LYS A 244 19.51 -2.45 1.35
CA LYS A 244 20.25 -1.19 1.13
C LYS A 244 19.43 0.06 1.46
N ALA A 245 18.11 0.02 1.28
CA ALA A 245 17.22 1.12 1.66
C ALA A 245 17.19 1.31 3.19
N ALA A 246 17.09 0.22 3.94
CA ALA A 246 17.18 0.26 5.40
C ALA A 246 18.54 0.85 5.87
N GLU A 247 19.64 0.48 5.22
CA GLU A 247 20.98 1.02 5.51
C GLU A 247 21.07 2.52 5.20
N ARG A 248 20.56 2.97 4.05
CA ARG A 248 20.55 4.40 3.64
C ARG A 248 19.78 5.29 4.62
N VAL A 249 18.66 4.80 5.14
CA VAL A 249 17.87 5.52 6.17
C VAL A 249 18.59 5.55 7.54
N GLY A 250 19.67 4.78 7.67
CA GLY A 250 20.49 4.72 8.87
C GLY A 250 19.88 3.83 9.96
N LEU A 251 19.17 2.77 9.57
CA LEU A 251 18.84 1.69 10.50
C LEU A 251 20.10 0.84 10.77
N CYS A 252 20.27 0.39 11.99
CA CYS A 252 21.40 -0.46 12.38
C CYS A 252 20.98 -1.94 12.46
N SER A 253 21.97 -2.83 12.38
CA SER A 253 21.78 -4.28 12.60
C SER A 253 20.75 -4.92 11.65
N ILE A 254 20.96 -4.69 10.35
CA ILE A 254 20.17 -5.26 9.27
C ILE A 254 20.75 -6.63 8.88
N SER A 255 19.86 -7.57 8.61
CA SER A 255 20.18 -8.91 8.11
C SER A 255 19.15 -9.31 7.07
N GLU A 256 19.55 -10.18 6.14
CA GLU A 256 18.63 -10.84 5.22
C GLU A 256 18.55 -12.31 5.59
N ALA A 257 17.37 -12.91 5.43
CA ALA A 257 17.16 -14.33 5.68
C ALA A 257 16.15 -14.90 4.69
N ASP A 258 16.27 -16.20 4.43
CA ASP A 258 15.28 -16.98 3.71
C ASP A 258 14.02 -17.14 4.57
N SER A 259 12.87 -16.70 4.05
CA SER A 259 11.54 -16.84 4.65
C SER A 259 11.25 -18.26 5.14
N LEU A 260 11.79 -19.31 4.50
CA LEU A 260 11.61 -20.72 4.93
C LEU A 260 12.11 -20.94 6.36
N THR A 261 13.13 -20.20 6.77
CA THR A 261 13.80 -20.35 8.07
C THR A 261 13.34 -19.31 9.10
N SER A 262 12.47 -18.37 8.73
CA SER A 262 12.10 -17.24 9.56
C SER A 262 10.58 -17.11 9.73
N CYS A 263 10.09 -17.54 10.90
CA CYS A 263 8.69 -17.35 11.30
C CYS A 263 8.27 -15.87 11.26
N GLY A 264 9.14 -14.96 11.70
CA GLY A 264 8.83 -13.54 11.68
C GLY A 264 8.69 -12.95 10.28
N ILE A 265 9.49 -13.40 9.31
CA ILE A 265 9.31 -13.00 7.91
C ILE A 265 7.97 -13.53 7.39
N ARG A 266 7.65 -14.81 7.59
CA ARG A 266 6.36 -15.38 7.12
C ARG A 266 5.15 -14.69 7.76
N MET A 267 5.28 -14.26 9.02
CA MET A 267 4.26 -13.49 9.71
C MET A 267 4.09 -12.08 9.12
N ALA A 268 5.20 -11.42 8.72
CA ALA A 268 5.16 -10.16 7.99
C ALA A 268 4.56 -10.33 6.57
N ASP A 269 4.96 -11.35 5.80
CA ASP A 269 4.40 -11.70 4.47
C ASP A 269 2.88 -11.84 4.54
N MET A 270 2.44 -12.68 5.47
CA MET A 270 1.03 -12.98 5.64
C MET A 270 0.23 -11.69 5.91
N LEU A 271 0.71 -10.84 6.83
CA LEU A 271 0.04 -9.60 7.17
C LEU A 271 0.10 -8.56 6.03
N ALA A 272 1.25 -8.37 5.37
CA ALA A 272 1.40 -7.47 4.23
C ALA A 272 0.45 -7.87 3.09
N GLY A 273 0.40 -9.17 2.79
CA GLY A 273 -0.45 -9.71 1.76
C GLY A 273 -1.93 -9.75 2.11
N ILE A 274 -2.33 -9.78 3.39
CA ILE A 274 -3.73 -9.59 3.80
C ILE A 274 -4.14 -8.12 3.63
N ILE A 275 -3.31 -7.18 4.12
CA ILE A 275 -3.56 -5.74 3.99
C ILE A 275 -3.68 -5.37 2.50
N SER A 276 -2.75 -5.83 1.66
CA SER A 276 -2.79 -5.60 0.21
C SER A 276 -4.12 -6.07 -0.41
N LYS A 277 -4.55 -7.31 -0.12
CA LYS A 277 -5.79 -7.85 -0.70
C LYS A 277 -7.04 -7.11 -0.24
N LEU A 278 -7.08 -6.67 1.02
CA LEU A 278 -8.19 -5.86 1.55
C LEU A 278 -8.25 -4.49 0.89
N LEU A 279 -7.11 -3.82 0.75
CA LEU A 279 -7.02 -2.53 0.06
C LEU A 279 -7.41 -2.65 -1.41
N LYS A 280 -6.94 -3.71 -2.10
CA LYS A 280 -7.35 -4.04 -3.47
C LYS A 280 -8.85 -4.29 -3.59
N ALA A 281 -9.43 -5.05 -2.66
CA ALA A 281 -10.87 -5.29 -2.67
C ALA A 281 -11.66 -3.98 -2.51
N LEU A 282 -11.20 -3.11 -1.61
CA LEU A 282 -11.81 -1.81 -1.38
C LEU A 282 -11.71 -0.91 -2.62
N HIS A 283 -10.52 -0.89 -3.25
CA HIS A 283 -10.29 -0.17 -4.50
C HIS A 283 -11.22 -0.65 -5.61
N ASN A 284 -11.28 -1.95 -5.87
CA ASN A 284 -12.13 -2.53 -6.91
C ASN A 284 -13.63 -2.27 -6.65
N ALA A 285 -14.07 -2.28 -5.39
CA ALA A 285 -15.47 -1.96 -5.06
C ALA A 285 -15.83 -0.48 -5.27
N LEU A 286 -14.82 0.40 -5.29
CA LEU A 286 -14.97 1.84 -5.50
C LEU A 286 -14.57 2.28 -6.92
N GLU A 287 -14.23 1.34 -7.80
CA GLU A 287 -13.91 1.60 -9.20
C GLU A 287 -15.17 1.90 -10.01
N TYR A 288 -15.12 2.93 -10.84
CA TYR A 288 -16.20 3.27 -11.76
C TYR A 288 -16.14 2.36 -12.98
N ALA A 289 -17.21 1.59 -13.22
CA ALA A 289 -17.22 0.60 -14.30
C ALA A 289 -17.56 1.22 -15.66
N LEU A 290 -18.31 2.33 -15.64
CA LEU A 290 -18.82 3.00 -16.84
C LEU A 290 -18.58 4.51 -16.77
N PRO A 291 -18.32 5.18 -17.91
CA PRO A 291 -18.12 6.63 -17.95
C PRO A 291 -19.28 7.45 -17.38
N GLU A 292 -20.50 6.93 -17.46
CA GLU A 292 -21.71 7.60 -16.94
C GLU A 292 -21.77 7.60 -15.41
N GLU A 293 -21.11 6.65 -14.73
CA GLU A 293 -21.09 6.60 -13.26
C GLU A 293 -20.22 7.71 -12.65
N LEU A 294 -19.32 8.32 -13.44
CA LEU A 294 -18.32 9.30 -12.95
C LEU A 294 -18.94 10.55 -12.32
N ILE A 295 -20.17 10.88 -12.71
CA ILE A 295 -20.91 12.05 -12.19
C ILE A 295 -21.73 11.74 -10.94
N ASP A 296 -21.75 10.48 -10.50
CA ASP A 296 -22.46 10.01 -9.33
C ASP A 296 -21.50 9.65 -8.19
N LYS A 297 -22.06 9.54 -6.98
CA LYS A 297 -21.29 9.12 -5.81
C LYS A 297 -21.10 7.61 -5.83
N LYS A 298 -19.86 7.14 -5.98
CA LYS A 298 -19.53 5.73 -5.71
C LYS A 298 -19.53 5.46 -4.21
N ILE A 299 -20.33 4.47 -3.79
CA ILE A 299 -20.39 3.99 -2.42
C ILE A 299 -20.25 2.47 -2.41
N LEU A 300 -19.82 1.93 -1.28
CA LEU A 300 -19.72 0.47 -1.11
C LEU A 300 -21.10 -0.17 -1.19
N ASP A 301 -21.16 -1.31 -1.88
CA ASP A 301 -22.36 -2.15 -1.91
C ASP A 301 -22.73 -2.64 -0.51
N LYS A 302 -24.02 -2.87 -0.27
CA LYS A 302 -24.53 -3.33 1.03
C LYS A 302 -23.89 -4.63 1.49
N SER A 303 -23.43 -5.49 0.56
CA SER A 303 -22.74 -6.74 0.89
C SER A 303 -21.50 -6.58 1.75
N TRP A 304 -20.83 -5.42 1.71
CA TRP A 304 -19.69 -5.11 2.57
C TRP A 304 -20.04 -5.06 4.06
N PHE A 305 -21.32 -4.86 4.38
CA PHE A 305 -21.82 -4.70 5.74
C PHE A 305 -22.63 -5.91 6.22
N ILE A 306 -22.75 -6.97 5.40
CA ILE A 306 -23.42 -8.23 5.78
C ILE A 306 -22.37 -9.14 6.42
N VAL A 307 -22.13 -8.92 7.71
CA VAL A 307 -21.12 -9.64 8.51
C VAL A 307 -21.78 -10.34 9.70
N ASN A 308 -21.22 -11.49 10.10
CA ASN A 308 -21.57 -12.17 11.35
C ASN A 308 -20.57 -11.84 12.47
N GLU A 309 -20.83 -12.29 13.69
CA GLU A 309 -19.97 -12.02 14.86
C GLU A 309 -18.52 -12.46 14.65
N ARG A 310 -18.30 -13.61 14.02
CA ARG A 310 -16.96 -14.12 13.73
C ARG A 310 -16.19 -13.23 12.74
N GLN A 311 -16.88 -12.63 11.78
CA GLN A 311 -16.28 -11.70 10.81
C GLN A 311 -16.04 -10.29 11.39
N LEU A 312 -16.66 -9.97 12.53
CA LEU A 312 -16.54 -8.69 13.24
C LEU A 312 -15.52 -8.72 14.38
N ALA A 313 -15.32 -9.89 14.99
CA ALA A 313 -14.44 -10.12 16.14
C ALA A 313 -12.95 -9.95 15.78
#